data_AF-A0A8R1Z9J5-F1
#
_entry.id   AF-A0A8R1Z9J5-F1
#
_cell.length_a   1.000
_cell.length_b   1.000
_cell.length_c   1.000
_cell.angle_alpha   90.00
_cell.angle_beta   90.00
_cell.angle_gamma   90.00
#
_symmetry.space_group_name_H-M   'P 1'
#
loop_
_entity.id
_entity.type
_entity.pdbx_description
1 polymer ?
#
loop_
_entity_poly.entity_id
_entity_poly.type
_entity_poly.pdbx_seq_one_letter_code
_entity_poly.pdbx_strand_id
1 'polypeptide(L)'
;SFSGSGGFTSTAMTAGRKIAAATVQNRTQTPFWNWLRNKLLAVERLDVTPPPGLPGPDGKTHYNNPLRFPNTQAARSGDAPALPGGVHHKLEANYYKDRDGRRAVAPPAALYSADASGVAFGNQIGEKIEATKAVGVSVGPEQNFGLDTPTPGFGAEWTRSREKELDTPKSDVDFAYLEKFDRYAAVPRQ
;
A
#
# COMPACT_ATOMS: atom_id res chain seq x y z
N SER A 1 4.51 31.07 41.87
CA SER A 1 5.27 30.54 40.70
C SER A 1 5.70 29.12 41.02
N PHE A 2 4.98 28.12 40.52
CA PHE A 2 5.40 26.73 40.64
C PHE A 2 5.46 26.17 39.22
N SER A 3 6.67 26.14 38.66
CA SER A 3 6.98 25.59 37.35
C SER A 3 7.21 24.10 37.53
N GLY A 4 6.21 23.28 37.21
CA GLY A 4 6.33 21.83 37.14
C GLY A 4 6.49 21.42 35.67
N SER A 5 7.72 21.16 35.25
CA SER A 5 8.04 20.61 33.93
C SER A 5 7.55 19.15 33.86
N GLY A 6 6.36 18.95 33.30
CA GLY A 6 5.85 17.63 32.96
C GLY A 6 6.65 17.04 31.80
N GLY A 7 7.68 16.25 32.12
CA GLY A 7 8.42 15.46 31.15
C GLY A 7 7.48 14.43 30.52
N PHE A 8 7.28 14.53 29.21
CA PHE A 8 6.67 13.47 28.40
C PHE A 8 7.55 12.23 28.51
N THR A 9 7.13 11.25 29.31
CA THR A 9 7.70 9.90 29.27
C THR A 9 7.32 9.28 27.93
N SER A 10 8.32 9.18 27.05
CA SER A 10 8.29 8.35 25.85
C SER A 10 7.66 7.00 26.16
N THR A 11 6.51 6.72 25.56
CA THR A 11 5.88 5.40 25.60
C THR A 11 6.80 4.44 24.85
N ALA A 12 7.75 3.84 25.57
CA ALA A 12 8.53 2.74 25.05
C ALA A 12 7.55 1.64 24.65
N MET A 13 7.41 1.41 23.35
CA MET A 13 6.70 0.26 22.80
C MET A 13 7.27 -0.99 23.46
N THR A 14 6.50 -1.61 24.36
CA THR A 14 6.91 -2.83 25.06
C THR A 14 7.07 -3.92 24.02
N ALA A 15 8.31 -4.19 23.60
CA ALA A 15 8.61 -5.32 22.76
C ALA A 15 8.13 -6.58 23.50
N GLY A 16 7.17 -7.30 22.92
CA GLY A 16 6.54 -8.45 23.56
C GLY A 16 7.58 -9.46 24.06
N ARG A 17 7.38 -9.96 25.28
CA ARG A 17 8.25 -10.95 25.93
C ARG A 17 8.53 -12.10 24.97
N LYS A 18 9.80 -12.50 24.81
CA LYS A 18 10.22 -13.65 24.00
C LYS A 18 10.00 -14.96 24.77
N ILE A 19 9.88 -16.11 24.07
CA ILE A 19 9.72 -17.43 24.74
C ILE A 19 10.96 -17.74 25.59
N ALA A 20 12.15 -17.39 25.10
CA ALA A 20 13.40 -17.56 25.82
C ALA A 20 14.25 -16.27 25.79
N ALA A 21 15.18 -16.15 26.73
CA ALA A 21 16.15 -15.06 26.73
C ALA A 21 17.01 -15.07 25.46
N ALA A 22 17.47 -13.91 25.02
CA ALA A 22 18.35 -13.77 23.85
C ALA A 22 19.69 -14.52 24.01
N THR A 23 20.09 -14.83 25.25
CA THR A 23 21.30 -15.59 25.59
C THR A 23 21.19 -17.08 25.30
N VAL A 24 19.99 -17.60 25.06
CA VAL A 24 19.80 -19.02 24.72
C VAL A 24 20.36 -19.28 23.33
N GLN A 25 21.35 -20.18 23.28
CA GLN A 25 21.99 -20.59 22.04
C GLN A 25 21.05 -21.50 21.25
N ASN A 26 20.81 -21.13 20.00
CA ASN A 26 20.00 -21.93 19.09
C ASN A 26 20.78 -23.14 18.60
N ARG A 27 20.07 -24.24 18.38
CA ARG A 27 20.67 -25.44 17.80
C ARG A 27 21.06 -25.13 16.35
N THR A 28 22.36 -25.13 16.06
CA THR A 28 22.91 -24.94 14.72
C THR A 28 23.66 -26.20 14.27
N GLN A 29 23.85 -26.36 12.95
CA GLN A 29 24.69 -27.43 12.43
C GLN A 29 26.16 -27.17 12.80
N THR A 30 27.01 -28.18 12.70
CA THR A 30 28.45 -28.01 12.95
C THR A 30 29.05 -27.00 11.94
N PRO A 31 30.18 -26.34 12.28
CA PRO A 31 30.78 -25.33 11.42
C PRO A 31 31.04 -25.81 9.98
N PHE A 32 31.45 -27.07 9.80
CA PHE A 32 31.66 -27.68 8.49
C PHE A 32 30.37 -27.71 7.65
N TRP A 33 29.25 -28.16 8.21
CA TRP A 33 27.98 -28.21 7.48
C TRP A 33 27.41 -26.81 7.22
N ASN A 34 27.63 -25.85 8.12
CA ASN A 34 27.29 -24.45 7.88
C ASN A 34 28.09 -23.86 6.72
N TRP A 35 29.39 -24.14 6.66
CA TRP A 35 30.25 -23.74 5.56
C TRP A 35 29.80 -24.38 4.24
N LEU A 36 29.55 -25.69 4.23
CA LEU A 36 29.09 -26.40 3.03
C LEU A 36 27.74 -25.85 2.55
N ARG A 37 26.79 -25.62 3.46
CA ARG A 37 25.49 -24.99 3.15
C ARG A 37 25.67 -23.58 2.59
N ASN A 38 26.48 -22.72 3.24
CA ASN A 38 26.77 -21.36 2.75
C ASN A 38 27.36 -21.40 1.34
N LYS A 39 28.27 -22.36 1.08
CA LYS A 39 28.93 -22.52 -0.22
C LYS A 39 27.95 -22.99 -1.29
N LEU A 40 27.16 -24.02 -1.02
CA LEU A 40 26.18 -24.57 -1.97
C LEU A 40 25.04 -23.59 -2.30
N LEU A 41 24.60 -22.82 -1.30
CA LEU A 41 23.56 -21.80 -1.49
C LEU A 41 24.11 -20.45 -1.98
N ALA A 42 25.42 -20.38 -2.25
CA ALA A 42 26.10 -19.15 -2.66
C ALA A 42 25.78 -17.94 -1.76
N VAL A 43 25.63 -18.17 -0.45
CA VAL A 43 25.38 -17.12 0.56
C VAL A 43 26.57 -16.16 0.62
N GLU A 44 27.78 -16.70 0.47
CA GLU A 44 29.02 -15.95 0.35
C GLU A 44 29.45 -16.03 -1.12
N ARG A 45 29.15 -14.97 -1.88
CA ARG A 45 29.62 -14.83 -3.26
C ARG A 45 31.01 -14.20 -3.29
N LEU A 46 31.65 -14.28 -4.46
CA LEU A 46 32.85 -13.50 -4.75
C LEU A 46 32.50 -12.01 -4.75
N ASP A 47 33.44 -11.16 -4.34
CA ASP A 47 33.27 -9.71 -4.16
C ASP A 47 32.81 -8.97 -5.44
N VAL A 48 32.91 -9.62 -6.61
CA VAL A 48 32.51 -9.08 -7.92
C VAL A 48 30.99 -9.10 -8.12
N THR A 49 30.25 -9.99 -7.46
CA THR A 49 28.80 -10.13 -7.66
C THR A 49 28.02 -9.64 -6.45
N PRO A 50 26.94 -8.86 -6.63
CA PRO A 50 26.12 -8.40 -5.53
C PRO A 50 25.55 -9.61 -4.77
N PRO A 51 25.42 -9.50 -3.44
CA PRO A 51 25.05 -10.63 -2.62
C PRO A 51 23.57 -11.00 -2.88
N PRO A 52 23.18 -12.28 -2.82
CA PRO A 52 21.86 -12.77 -3.26
C PRO A 52 20.69 -12.39 -2.33
N GLY A 53 20.89 -11.48 -1.39
CA GLY A 53 19.94 -11.05 -0.38
C GLY A 53 20.27 -9.64 0.10
N LEU A 54 19.54 -9.15 1.10
CA LEU A 54 19.79 -7.83 1.66
C LEU A 54 21.22 -7.78 2.24
N PRO A 55 22.08 -6.85 1.77
CA PRO A 55 23.42 -6.70 2.31
C PRO A 55 23.31 -6.28 3.77
N GLY A 56 24.06 -6.96 4.65
CA GLY A 56 24.26 -6.49 6.02
C GLY A 56 25.11 -5.22 6.05
N PRO A 57 25.33 -4.63 7.24
CA PRO A 57 26.24 -3.49 7.42
C PRO A 57 27.64 -3.71 6.84
N ASP A 58 28.09 -4.96 6.83
CA ASP A 58 29.40 -5.39 6.33
C ASP A 58 29.43 -5.64 4.80
N GLY A 59 28.34 -5.34 4.09
CA GLY A 59 28.20 -5.58 2.64
C GLY A 59 28.03 -7.05 2.24
N LYS A 60 28.13 -7.99 3.18
CA LYS A 60 27.93 -9.43 2.97
C LYS A 60 26.50 -9.85 3.27
N THR A 61 26.04 -10.93 2.65
CA THR A 61 24.77 -11.57 3.00
C THR A 61 24.94 -12.61 4.09
N HIS A 62 24.02 -12.58 5.06
CA HIS A 62 23.91 -13.61 6.08
C HIS A 62 22.80 -14.60 5.71
N TYR A 63 23.03 -15.88 5.99
CA TYR A 63 22.00 -16.89 5.84
C TYR A 63 20.92 -16.70 6.92
N ASN A 64 19.69 -16.42 6.48
CA ASN A 64 18.54 -16.34 7.36
C ASN A 64 17.91 -17.73 7.49
N ASN A 65 18.05 -18.33 8.68
CA ASN A 65 17.46 -19.64 8.96
C ASN A 65 15.92 -19.55 8.97
N PRO A 66 15.19 -20.35 8.15
CA PRO A 66 13.73 -20.34 8.13
C PRO A 66 13.11 -20.94 9.39
N LEU A 67 13.88 -21.69 10.19
CA LEU A 67 13.40 -22.29 11.43
C LEU A 67 13.17 -21.22 12.50
N ARG A 68 12.10 -21.42 13.26
CA ARG A 68 11.74 -20.53 14.36
C ARG A 68 12.31 -21.07 15.65
N PHE A 69 12.97 -20.20 16.42
CA PHE A 69 13.62 -20.56 17.67
C PHE A 69 12.98 -19.83 18.86
N PRO A 70 13.05 -20.38 20.09
CA PRO A 70 12.42 -19.77 21.25
C PRO A 70 12.88 -18.32 21.54
N ASN A 71 14.13 -17.98 21.25
CA ASN A 71 14.66 -16.64 21.45
C ASN A 71 14.22 -15.63 20.36
N THR A 72 13.81 -16.09 19.18
CA THR A 72 13.33 -15.22 18.09
C THR A 72 11.82 -15.00 18.15
N GLN A 73 11.08 -15.97 18.68
CA GLN A 73 9.62 -15.93 18.78
C GLN A 73 9.10 -15.17 20.02
N ALA A 74 7.97 -14.49 19.86
CA ALA A 74 7.21 -13.95 20.99
C ALA A 74 6.63 -15.09 21.84
N ALA A 75 6.53 -14.85 23.15
CA ALA A 75 5.92 -15.75 24.11
C ALA A 75 4.45 -16.02 23.76
N ARG A 76 3.98 -17.23 24.05
CA ARG A 76 2.58 -17.62 23.81
C ARG A 76 1.62 -16.90 24.77
N SER A 77 2.06 -16.68 26.00
CA SER A 77 1.39 -15.81 26.96
C SER A 77 1.93 -14.40 26.82
N GLY A 78 1.04 -13.43 26.69
CA GLY A 78 1.33 -12.01 26.71
C GLY A 78 0.47 -11.30 27.73
N ASP A 79 0.83 -10.07 28.06
CA ASP A 79 0.01 -9.20 28.88
C ASP A 79 -1.28 -8.83 28.12
N ALA A 80 -2.38 -8.63 28.85
CA ALA A 80 -3.63 -8.21 28.24
C ALA A 80 -3.43 -6.85 27.53
N PRO A 81 -3.74 -6.74 26.22
CA PRO A 81 -3.50 -5.50 25.48
C PRO A 81 -4.48 -4.41 25.92
N ALA A 82 -3.97 -3.22 26.22
CA ALA A 82 -4.77 -2.01 26.41
C ALA A 82 -5.03 -1.35 25.05
N LEU A 83 -6.01 -1.86 24.30
CA LEU A 83 -6.35 -1.32 22.98
C LEU A 83 -7.08 0.04 23.11
N PRO A 84 -6.75 1.03 22.26
CA PRO A 84 -7.50 2.28 22.24
C PRO A 84 -8.94 2.03 21.78
N GLY A 85 -9.87 2.81 22.32
CA GLY A 85 -11.26 2.79 21.87
C GLY A 85 -11.42 3.26 20.42
N GLY A 86 -12.51 2.87 19.77
CA GLY A 86 -12.85 3.39 18.45
C GLY A 86 -13.25 4.86 18.50
N VAL A 87 -13.29 5.53 17.33
CA VAL A 87 -13.62 6.96 17.19
C VAL A 87 -14.97 7.37 17.78
N HIS A 88 -15.88 6.42 17.99
CA HIS A 88 -17.19 6.62 18.58
C HIS A 88 -17.31 6.10 20.03
N HIS A 89 -16.21 5.86 20.74
CA HIS A 89 -16.23 5.64 22.19
C HIS A 89 -16.31 6.99 22.93
N LYS A 90 -17.38 7.74 22.66
CA LYS A 90 -17.65 9.07 23.23
C LYS A 90 -18.89 8.99 24.12
N LEU A 91 -18.87 9.72 25.23
CA LEU A 91 -19.97 9.78 26.21
C LEU A 91 -21.08 10.75 25.79
N GLU A 92 -20.77 11.73 24.94
CA GLU A 92 -21.70 12.77 24.47
C GLU A 92 -21.56 13.00 22.96
N ALA A 93 -22.55 13.69 22.37
CA ALA A 93 -22.60 14.02 20.94
C ALA A 93 -22.33 12.82 20.00
N ASN A 94 -22.88 11.65 20.34
CA ASN A 94 -22.60 10.37 19.68
C ASN A 94 -23.88 9.60 19.32
N TYR A 95 -24.89 10.32 18.84
CA TYR A 95 -26.15 9.69 18.44
C TYR A 95 -25.91 8.76 17.24
N TYR A 96 -26.47 7.55 17.30
CA TYR A 96 -26.34 6.58 16.23
C TYR A 96 -26.92 7.08 14.90
N LYS A 97 -27.99 7.88 14.95
CA LYS A 97 -28.65 8.43 13.76
C LYS A 97 -27.71 9.23 12.84
N ASP A 98 -26.73 9.95 13.41
CA ASP A 98 -25.85 10.86 12.67
C ASP A 98 -24.68 10.12 12.00
N ARG A 99 -24.47 8.85 12.34
CA ARG A 99 -23.39 8.00 11.81
C ARG A 99 -23.87 6.72 11.13
N ASP A 100 -25.18 6.51 11.05
CA ASP A 100 -25.74 5.30 10.44
C ASP A 100 -25.69 5.39 8.91
N GLY A 101 -24.49 5.15 8.35
CA GLY A 101 -24.27 5.12 6.91
C GLY A 101 -25.13 4.08 6.19
N ARG A 102 -25.62 3.04 6.89
CA ARG A 102 -26.51 2.02 6.33
C ARG A 102 -27.87 2.59 5.95
N ARG A 103 -28.32 3.65 6.65
CA ARG A 103 -29.57 4.37 6.37
C ARG A 103 -29.37 5.61 5.49
N ALA A 104 -28.12 6.01 5.27
CA ALA A 104 -27.79 7.11 4.35
C ALA A 104 -27.81 6.70 2.87
N VAL A 105 -27.93 5.40 2.58
CA VAL A 105 -27.99 4.88 1.21
C VAL A 105 -29.31 5.30 0.56
N ALA A 106 -29.23 6.15 -0.46
CA ALA A 106 -30.37 6.49 -1.30
C ALA A 106 -30.60 5.40 -2.39
N PRO A 107 -31.83 5.27 -2.90
CA PRO A 107 -32.09 4.49 -4.10
C PRO A 107 -31.22 4.96 -5.28
N PRO A 108 -30.87 4.07 -6.23
CA PRO A 108 -30.08 4.47 -7.40
C PRO A 108 -30.82 5.52 -8.24
N ALA A 109 -30.12 6.57 -8.66
CA ALA A 109 -30.66 7.60 -9.54
C ALA A 109 -30.94 7.02 -10.93
N ALA A 110 -32.20 7.14 -11.40
CA ALA A 110 -32.57 6.70 -12.74
C ALA A 110 -32.09 7.73 -13.78
N LEU A 111 -31.09 7.35 -14.58
CA LEU A 111 -30.58 8.19 -15.68
C LEU A 111 -31.54 8.25 -16.87
N TYR A 112 -32.38 7.22 -17.01
CA TYR A 112 -33.38 7.09 -18.06
C TYR A 112 -34.59 6.34 -17.50
N SER A 113 -35.78 6.90 -17.72
CA SER A 113 -37.05 6.25 -17.39
C SER A 113 -38.08 6.54 -18.49
N ALA A 114 -38.81 5.52 -18.92
CA ALA A 114 -39.89 5.65 -19.89
C ALA A 114 -41.19 5.10 -19.31
N ASP A 115 -42.24 5.90 -19.34
CA ASP A 115 -43.59 5.54 -18.90
C ASP A 115 -44.64 5.99 -19.94
N ALA A 116 -45.93 5.78 -19.65
CA ALA A 116 -47.02 6.17 -20.54
C ALA A 116 -47.10 7.71 -20.78
N SER A 117 -46.44 8.51 -19.93
CA SER A 117 -46.33 9.97 -20.04
C SER A 117 -45.10 10.45 -20.81
N GLY A 118 -44.21 9.55 -21.22
CA GLY A 118 -43.08 9.85 -22.10
C GLY A 118 -41.73 9.38 -21.55
N VAL A 119 -40.66 9.94 -22.12
CA VAL A 119 -39.27 9.63 -21.75
C VAL A 119 -38.71 10.75 -20.89
N ALA A 120 -38.16 10.40 -19.73
CA ALA A 120 -37.45 11.32 -18.85
C ALA A 120 -35.98 10.90 -18.70
N PHE A 121 -35.09 11.90 -18.71
CA PHE A 121 -33.66 11.73 -18.53
C PHE A 121 -33.25 12.35 -17.19
N GLY A 122 -32.35 11.70 -16.46
CA GLY A 122 -31.86 12.12 -15.16
C GLY A 122 -30.33 12.22 -15.12
N ASN A 123 -29.80 13.08 -14.25
CA ASN A 123 -28.36 13.11 -13.96
C ASN A 123 -27.97 12.08 -12.87
N GLN A 124 -26.67 11.95 -12.59
CA GLN A 124 -26.14 11.05 -11.56
C GLN A 124 -26.66 11.36 -10.13
N ILE A 125 -27.27 12.53 -9.93
CA ILE A 125 -27.82 13.03 -8.67
C ILE A 125 -29.36 12.86 -8.64
N GLY A 126 -30.00 12.47 -9.76
CA GLY A 126 -31.44 12.25 -9.89
C GLY A 126 -32.25 13.48 -10.34
N GLU A 127 -31.61 14.58 -10.74
CA GLU A 127 -32.28 15.77 -11.27
C GLU A 127 -32.68 15.55 -12.74
N LYS A 128 -33.86 16.06 -13.13
CA LYS A 128 -34.38 15.93 -14.50
C LYS A 128 -33.57 16.79 -15.46
N ILE A 129 -33.10 16.18 -16.55
CA ILE A 129 -32.41 16.86 -17.66
C ILE A 129 -33.32 16.87 -18.89
N GLU A 130 -33.29 17.96 -19.66
CA GLU A 130 -33.94 18.02 -20.97
C GLU A 130 -33.29 17.04 -21.97
N ALA A 131 -34.11 16.42 -22.82
CA ALA A 131 -33.66 15.41 -23.78
C ALA A 131 -32.49 15.85 -24.68
N THR A 132 -32.44 17.14 -25.05
CA THR A 132 -31.36 17.76 -25.84
C THR A 132 -30.01 17.81 -25.14
N LYS A 133 -29.98 17.78 -23.81
CA LYS A 133 -28.74 17.74 -23.00
C LYS A 133 -28.37 16.32 -22.57
N ALA A 134 -29.32 15.39 -22.62
CA ALA A 134 -29.12 13.98 -22.27
C ALA A 134 -28.63 13.12 -23.45
N VAL A 135 -29.03 13.47 -24.67
CA VAL A 135 -28.51 12.88 -25.90
C VAL A 135 -27.24 13.68 -26.27
N GLY A 136 -26.08 13.08 -26.07
CA GLY A 136 -24.77 13.75 -26.16
C GLY A 136 -24.63 14.70 -27.34
N VAL A 137 -24.38 15.98 -27.05
CA VAL A 137 -23.85 16.93 -28.03
C VAL A 137 -22.33 16.99 -27.82
N SER A 138 -21.63 16.43 -28.80
CA SER A 138 -20.20 16.55 -29.04
C SER A 138 -19.78 18.02 -29.08
N VAL A 139 -19.13 18.49 -28.02
CA VAL A 139 -18.61 19.88 -27.94
C VAL A 139 -17.27 20.05 -28.68
N GLY A 140 -16.83 19.01 -29.40
CA GLY A 140 -15.69 19.06 -30.31
C GLY A 140 -14.40 18.45 -29.76
N PRO A 141 -13.44 18.19 -30.66
CA PRO A 141 -12.24 17.39 -30.39
C PRO A 141 -11.21 18.03 -29.45
N GLU A 142 -11.31 19.34 -29.17
CA GLU A 142 -10.44 20.00 -28.18
C GLU A 142 -10.94 19.84 -26.74
N GLN A 143 -12.19 19.41 -26.54
CA GLN A 143 -12.83 19.28 -25.23
C GLN A 143 -13.15 17.84 -24.85
N ASN A 144 -13.23 16.93 -25.82
CA ASN A 144 -13.30 15.49 -25.61
C ASN A 144 -12.07 14.85 -26.24
N PHE A 145 -11.15 14.34 -25.41
CA PHE A 145 -9.93 13.62 -25.77
C PHE A 145 -10.20 12.34 -26.59
N GLY A 146 -10.76 12.46 -27.79
CA GLY A 146 -10.91 11.39 -28.78
C GLY A 146 -11.73 10.16 -28.36
N LEU A 147 -12.49 10.22 -27.26
CA LEU A 147 -13.35 9.10 -26.83
C LEU A 147 -14.82 9.51 -26.85
N ASP A 148 -15.61 8.72 -27.58
CA ASP A 148 -17.06 8.91 -27.81
C ASP A 148 -17.92 8.60 -26.56
N THR A 149 -17.31 8.15 -25.47
CA THR A 149 -18.00 7.81 -24.21
C THR A 149 -17.13 8.19 -23.00
N PRO A 150 -17.74 8.69 -21.90
CA PRO A 150 -17.00 8.91 -20.66
C PRO A 150 -16.52 7.54 -20.17
N THR A 151 -15.20 7.30 -20.20
CA THR A 151 -14.66 6.01 -19.78
C THR A 151 -14.52 5.99 -18.27
N PRO A 152 -15.39 5.26 -17.53
CA PRO A 152 -15.34 5.28 -16.08
C PRO A 152 -14.07 4.54 -15.63
N GLY A 153 -13.31 5.13 -14.70
CA GLY A 153 -12.10 4.50 -14.14
C GLY A 153 -10.83 4.62 -15.00
N PHE A 154 -10.80 5.49 -16.01
CA PHE A 154 -9.60 5.74 -16.82
C PHE A 154 -8.64 6.75 -16.16
N GLY A 155 -7.32 6.52 -16.31
CA GLY A 155 -6.25 7.41 -15.84
C GLY A 155 -5.30 6.80 -14.81
N ALA A 156 -5.49 5.54 -14.40
CA ALA A 156 -4.51 4.82 -13.58
C ALA A 156 -3.48 4.14 -14.50
N GLU A 157 -2.22 4.55 -14.41
CA GLU A 157 -1.10 3.92 -15.09
C GLU A 157 -0.06 3.43 -14.07
N TRP A 158 0.58 2.31 -14.39
CA TRP A 158 1.73 1.83 -13.62
C TRP A 158 2.96 2.60 -14.08
N THR A 159 3.60 3.33 -13.17
CA THR A 159 4.85 4.05 -13.45
C THR A 159 6.06 3.21 -13.05
N ARG A 160 7.09 3.19 -13.88
CA ARG A 160 8.37 2.54 -13.56
C ARG A 160 9.14 3.31 -12.48
N SER A 161 9.79 2.61 -11.55
CA SER A 161 10.63 3.21 -10.49
C SER A 161 12.08 2.74 -10.63
N ARG A 162 12.85 3.45 -11.46
CA ARG A 162 14.23 3.11 -11.82
C ARG A 162 15.20 3.04 -10.62
N GLU A 163 14.88 3.71 -9.52
CA GLU A 163 15.68 3.71 -8.29
C GLU A 163 15.70 2.35 -7.58
N LYS A 164 14.63 1.55 -7.73
CA LYS A 164 14.44 0.28 -7.00
C LYS A 164 14.69 -0.95 -7.86
N GLU A 165 15.10 -0.74 -9.10
CA GLU A 165 15.37 -1.82 -10.04
C GLU A 165 16.76 -2.39 -9.87
N LEU A 166 16.93 -3.63 -10.33
CA LEU A 166 18.23 -4.26 -10.48
C LEU A 166 19.08 -3.50 -11.50
N ASP A 167 20.39 -3.72 -11.49
CA ASP A 167 21.29 -3.03 -12.43
C ASP A 167 21.01 -3.40 -13.89
N THR A 168 20.58 -4.65 -14.15
CA THR A 168 20.34 -5.15 -15.50
C THR A 168 19.16 -4.46 -16.21
N PRO A 169 17.93 -4.37 -15.65
CA PRO A 169 16.85 -3.59 -16.26
C PRO A 169 17.16 -2.10 -16.31
N LYS A 170 17.90 -1.57 -15.33
CA LYS A 170 18.25 -0.15 -15.23
C LYS A 170 19.13 0.32 -16.38
N SER A 171 19.98 -0.55 -16.92
CA SER A 171 20.86 -0.26 -18.07
C SER A 171 20.27 -0.65 -19.43
N ASP A 172 19.11 -1.31 -19.46
CA ASP A 172 18.51 -1.80 -20.70
C ASP A 172 17.91 -0.67 -21.54
N VAL A 173 18.30 -0.63 -22.81
CA VAL A 173 17.88 0.38 -23.80
C VAL A 173 16.42 0.19 -24.19
N ASP A 174 15.92 -1.05 -24.19
CA ASP A 174 14.55 -1.34 -24.60
C ASP A 174 13.56 -0.87 -23.54
N PHE A 175 13.87 -1.09 -22.25
CA PHE A 175 13.06 -0.55 -21.16
C PHE A 175 13.10 0.98 -21.11
N ALA A 176 14.26 1.60 -21.37
CA ALA A 176 14.35 3.06 -21.49
C ALA A 176 13.56 3.61 -22.70
N TYR A 177 13.50 2.85 -23.79
CA TYR A 177 12.67 3.20 -24.95
C TYR A 177 11.17 3.09 -24.65
N LEU A 178 10.75 2.11 -23.84
CA LEU A 178 9.35 1.93 -23.47
C LEU A 178 8.82 3.06 -22.57
N GLU A 179 9.67 3.68 -21.74
CA GLU A 179 9.32 4.84 -20.90
C GLU A 179 8.77 6.03 -21.70
N LYS A 180 9.09 6.15 -22.99
CA LYS A 180 8.54 7.25 -23.83
C LYS A 180 7.05 7.09 -24.11
N PHE A 181 6.51 5.89 -23.93
CA PHE A 181 5.09 5.60 -24.08
C PHE A 181 4.33 5.75 -22.75
N ASP A 182 5.05 5.94 -21.63
CA ASP A 182 4.46 6.39 -20.37
C ASP A 182 4.09 7.87 -20.55
N ARG A 183 2.79 8.12 -20.67
CA ARG A 183 2.23 9.37 -21.16
C ARG A 183 2.61 10.59 -20.30
N TYR A 184 3.03 10.38 -19.05
CA TYR A 184 3.37 11.41 -18.08
C TYR A 184 4.81 11.32 -17.49
N ALA A 185 5.69 10.45 -18.00
CA ALA A 185 7.05 10.30 -17.48
C ALA A 185 8.02 11.45 -17.84
N ALA A 186 7.57 12.41 -18.67
CA ALA A 186 8.34 13.61 -18.97
C ALA A 186 8.31 14.57 -17.77
N VAL A 187 9.21 14.37 -16.80
CA VAL A 187 9.68 15.50 -15.98
C VAL A 187 10.22 16.55 -16.96
N PRO A 188 9.73 17.79 -16.94
CA PRO A 188 10.30 18.83 -17.80
C PRO A 188 11.77 18.97 -17.43
N ARG A 189 12.65 18.69 -18.39
CA ARG A 189 14.08 18.95 -18.25
C ARG A 189 14.24 20.45 -18.02
N GLN A 190 14.70 20.84 -16.83
CA GLN A 190 15.19 22.19 -16.54
C GLN A 190 16.47 22.46 -17.33
#